data_AF-A0AAD5CJ75-F1
#
_entry.id   AF-A0AAD5CJ75-F1
#
_cell.length_a   1.000
_cell.length_b   1.000
_cell.length_c   1.000
_cell.angle_alpha   90.00
_cell.angle_beta   90.00
_cell.angle_gamma   90.00
#
_symmetry.space_group_name_H-M   'P 1'
#
loop_
_entity.id
_entity.type
_entity.pdbx_description
1 polymer ?
#
loop_
_entity_poly.entity_id
_entity_poly.type
_entity_poly.pdbx_seq_one_letter_code
_entity_poly.pdbx_strand_id
1 'polypeptide(L)'
;MTQPDPFMQAFSENFTGLELEDGGGRGTSGSHWEKRLLMNEIMTGSVDTRSVVSKMTLALLEDSGWYEANYSMADRLDWGNNQGTEFVTGPCNLWKGAYHCNTTQLTGCTYNREAEGYCPIVNYSGDLPSWARYFPQPNKGGQSSLADFCTYFVAYSDGSCIDANSAREPDRMLGEVRGSNSRCMASSLVRNGFVRGSMTQGNGCYQRRCINNTLEVAVDGIWKVCPEAGGPIQFPGFNGELICPAYHELCSVDPVLKSGQCPNSCNSNGDCVDGKCRCFIGFDGHDCSKSKHLFSFLFTYKIYFI
;
A
#
# COMPACT_ATOMS: atom_id res chain seq x y z
N MET A 1 24.53 0.91 28.14
CA MET A 1 24.50 -0.16 27.11
C MET A 1 23.10 -0.76 27.12
N THR A 2 22.20 -0.16 26.36
CA THR A 2 20.86 -0.69 26.08
C THR A 2 20.94 -1.39 24.73
N GLN A 3 20.55 -2.67 24.68
CA GLN A 3 20.55 -3.44 23.44
C GLN A 3 19.49 -2.87 22.47
N PRO A 4 19.77 -2.85 21.15
CA PRO A 4 18.79 -2.43 20.15
C PRO A 4 17.65 -3.44 20.05
N ASP A 5 16.44 -2.91 19.88
CA ASP A 5 15.20 -3.62 19.64
C ASP A 5 15.26 -4.43 18.31
N PRO A 6 14.95 -5.73 18.31
CA PRO A 6 15.02 -6.57 17.10
C PRO A 6 13.96 -6.24 16.02
N PHE A 7 13.04 -5.29 16.24
CA PHE A 7 11.93 -4.99 15.32
C PHE A 7 12.20 -3.90 14.27
N MET A 8 13.43 -3.41 14.16
CA MET A 8 13.79 -2.33 13.23
C MET A 8 14.68 -2.86 12.10
N GLN A 9 14.11 -3.66 11.19
CA GLN A 9 14.81 -4.02 9.96
C GLN A 9 14.83 -2.81 9.03
N ALA A 10 16.06 -2.40 8.68
CA ALA A 10 16.45 -1.30 7.79
C ALA A 10 16.39 0.13 8.38
N PHE A 11 17.19 0.39 9.42
CA PHE A 11 17.75 1.74 9.57
C PHE A 11 18.95 1.87 8.64
N SER A 12 18.86 2.81 7.69
CA SER A 12 20.04 3.40 7.08
C SER A 12 20.68 4.32 8.10
N GLU A 13 21.94 4.08 8.47
CA GLU A 13 22.69 4.92 9.40
C GLU A 13 22.86 6.38 8.91
N ASN A 14 22.45 6.70 7.67
CA ASN A 14 22.54 8.01 7.04
C ASN A 14 21.20 8.75 6.86
N PHE A 15 20.10 8.28 7.45
CA PHE A 15 18.80 8.96 7.33
C PHE A 15 18.44 9.72 8.60
N THR A 16 18.48 11.05 8.56
CA THR A 16 18.28 11.93 9.73
C THR A 16 16.86 12.47 9.87
N GLY A 17 15.97 12.26 8.90
CA GLY A 17 14.59 12.74 8.93
C GLY A 17 13.87 12.48 7.62
N LEU A 18 12.53 12.57 7.66
CA LEU A 18 11.66 12.32 6.51
C LEU A 18 11.33 13.63 5.78
N GLU A 19 11.15 13.55 4.46
CA GLU A 19 10.87 14.72 3.63
C GLU A 19 9.42 15.21 3.82
N LEU A 20 9.27 16.54 3.86
CA LEU A 20 7.99 17.21 3.78
C LEU A 20 7.79 17.68 2.34
N GLU A 21 6.54 17.64 1.90
CA GLU A 21 6.11 18.09 0.59
C GLU A 21 6.59 19.51 0.29
N ASP A 22 7.21 19.70 -0.87
CA ASP A 22 7.71 21.00 -1.35
C ASP A 22 6.93 21.50 -2.58
N GLY A 23 6.07 20.67 -3.16
CA GLY A 23 5.17 20.99 -4.25
C GLY A 23 3.80 21.52 -3.83
N GLY A 24 2.95 21.71 -4.85
CA GLY A 24 1.59 22.23 -4.68
C GLY A 24 1.54 23.73 -4.40
N GLY A 25 1.28 24.11 -3.15
CA GLY A 25 1.15 25.51 -2.74
C GLY A 25 1.12 25.67 -1.22
N ARG A 26 0.80 26.88 -0.73
CA ARG A 26 0.87 27.22 0.71
C ARG A 26 0.03 26.31 1.63
N GLY A 27 -1.04 25.72 1.11
CA GLY A 27 -1.87 24.78 1.87
C GLY A 27 -1.33 23.34 1.91
N THR A 28 -0.25 23.06 1.19
CA THR A 28 0.28 21.71 0.97
C THR A 28 1.72 21.64 1.43
N SER A 29 2.58 22.47 0.85
CA SER A 29 4.01 22.48 1.11
C SER A 29 4.32 22.76 2.59
N GLY A 30 5.23 21.97 3.15
CA GLY A 30 5.70 22.06 4.54
C GLY A 30 4.70 21.61 5.60
N SER A 31 3.50 21.16 5.21
CA SER A 31 2.45 20.68 6.14
C SER A 31 2.01 19.24 5.88
N HIS A 32 2.55 18.62 4.84
CA HIS A 32 2.22 17.25 4.42
C HIS A 32 3.49 16.45 4.20
N TRP A 33 3.36 15.13 4.27
CA TRP A 33 4.42 14.22 3.87
C TRP A 33 4.68 14.29 2.38
N GLU A 34 5.95 14.14 2.01
CA GLU A 34 6.39 14.01 0.63
C GLU A 34 5.68 12.82 -0.05
N LYS A 35 4.81 13.12 -1.02
CA LYS A 35 3.95 12.10 -1.63
C LYS A 35 4.78 11.11 -2.45
N ARG A 36 5.93 11.50 -3.02
CA ARG A 36 6.87 10.57 -3.65
C ARG A 36 7.26 9.43 -2.71
N LEU A 37 7.46 9.73 -1.42
CA LEU A 37 7.99 8.77 -0.44
C LEU A 37 6.90 8.06 0.37
N LEU A 38 5.77 8.70 0.61
CA LEU A 38 4.72 8.17 1.49
C LEU A 38 3.36 7.96 0.81
N MET A 39 3.21 8.32 -0.47
CA MET A 39 2.07 8.03 -1.34
C MET A 39 0.68 8.05 -0.67
N ASN A 40 0.18 6.91 -0.21
CA ASN A 40 -1.14 6.73 0.37
C ASN A 40 -1.18 6.91 1.90
N GLU A 41 -0.20 7.56 2.51
CA GLU A 41 -0.28 8.01 3.89
C GLU A 41 -1.34 9.10 4.05
N ILE A 42 -2.08 9.12 5.16
CA ILE A 42 -3.18 10.04 5.40
C ILE A 42 -2.79 11.53 5.38
N MET A 43 -1.53 11.85 5.72
CA MET A 43 -0.98 13.20 5.78
C MET A 43 -0.22 13.60 4.52
N THR A 44 -0.36 12.90 3.39
CA THR A 44 0.15 13.40 2.09
C THR A 44 -0.77 14.49 1.52
N GLY A 45 -0.21 15.35 0.67
CA GLY A 45 -0.91 16.53 0.13
C GLY A 45 -2.07 16.25 -0.85
N SER A 46 -2.47 14.98 -1.00
CA SER A 46 -3.58 14.55 -1.87
C SER A 46 -4.09 13.17 -1.49
N VAL A 47 -5.36 12.91 -1.76
CA VAL A 47 -5.99 11.62 -1.45
C VAL A 47 -5.61 10.56 -2.47
N ASP A 48 -5.17 9.39 -2.00
CA ASP A 48 -5.02 8.17 -2.78
C ASP A 48 -6.06 7.12 -2.38
N THR A 49 -6.19 6.07 -3.19
CA THR A 49 -7.00 4.91 -2.83
C THR A 49 -6.43 4.24 -1.58
N ARG A 50 -7.27 4.07 -0.55
CA ARG A 50 -6.93 3.41 0.72
C ARG A 50 -5.82 4.14 1.48
N SER A 51 -6.14 5.35 1.94
CA SER A 51 -5.29 6.10 2.87
C SER A 51 -5.05 5.32 4.16
N VAL A 52 -3.83 5.38 4.68
CA VAL A 52 -3.41 4.67 5.90
C VAL A 52 -2.86 5.63 6.94
N VAL A 53 -3.11 5.36 8.23
CA VAL A 53 -2.44 6.05 9.33
C VAL A 53 -1.20 5.23 9.72
N SER A 54 -0.07 5.57 9.12
CA SER A 54 1.15 4.77 9.26
C SER A 54 1.90 5.08 10.56
N LYS A 55 2.95 4.29 10.84
CA LYS A 55 3.90 4.59 11.92
C LYS A 55 4.59 5.95 11.74
N MET A 56 4.70 6.47 10.51
CA MET A 56 5.33 7.76 10.24
C MET A 56 4.51 8.92 10.82
N THR A 57 3.19 8.94 10.57
CA THR A 57 2.32 9.98 11.15
C THR A 57 2.21 9.84 12.66
N LEU A 58 2.15 8.61 13.18
CA LEU A 58 2.17 8.39 14.63
C LEU A 58 3.46 8.92 15.28
N ALA A 59 4.62 8.69 14.65
CA ALA A 59 5.89 9.22 15.13
C ALA A 59 5.92 10.76 15.10
N LEU A 60 5.43 11.38 14.01
CA LEU A 60 5.32 12.84 13.96
C LEU A 60 4.45 13.42 15.08
N LEU A 61 3.32 12.77 15.38
CA LEU A 61 2.43 13.19 16.46
C LEU A 61 3.09 13.03 17.83
N GLU A 62 3.85 11.97 18.05
CA GLU A 62 4.60 11.77 19.28
C GLU A 62 5.75 12.78 19.44
N ASP A 63 6.53 13.01 18.39
CA ASP A 63 7.64 13.97 18.36
C ASP A 63 7.19 15.42 18.59
N SER A 64 5.91 15.74 18.31
CA SER A 64 5.33 17.04 18.64
C SER A 64 5.26 17.32 20.15
N GLY A 65 5.32 16.26 20.98
CA GLY A 65 5.16 16.33 22.43
C GLY A 65 3.71 16.49 22.91
N TRP A 66 2.72 16.48 22.00
CA TRP A 66 1.29 16.60 22.34
C TRP A 66 0.59 15.27 22.56
N TYR A 67 1.14 14.19 22.00
CA TYR A 67 0.52 12.87 22.00
C TYR A 67 1.52 11.80 22.44
N GLU A 68 1.01 10.72 23.03
CA GLU A 68 1.75 9.46 23.21
C GLU A 68 1.16 8.47 22.19
N ALA A 69 1.98 7.98 21.26
CA ALA A 69 1.46 7.23 20.12
C ALA A 69 1.41 5.73 20.40
N ASN A 70 0.25 5.12 20.15
CA ASN A 70 0.15 3.67 20.17
C ASN A 70 0.48 3.06 18.79
N TYR A 71 1.78 2.78 18.55
CA TYR A 71 2.25 2.20 17.28
C TYR A 71 1.67 0.82 16.94
N SER A 72 1.05 0.10 17.88
CA SER A 72 0.36 -1.16 17.58
C SER A 72 -0.89 -0.96 16.74
N MET A 73 -1.44 0.26 16.72
CA MET A 73 -2.62 0.64 15.94
C MET A 73 -2.26 1.19 14.55
N ALA A 74 -0.96 1.30 14.25
CA ALA A 74 -0.51 1.81 12.96
C ALA A 74 -0.95 0.87 11.83
N ASP A 75 -1.54 1.46 10.80
CA ASP A 75 -1.74 0.76 9.54
C ASP A 75 -0.37 0.48 8.88
N ARG A 76 -0.32 -0.60 8.11
CA ARG A 76 0.85 -0.94 7.31
C ARG A 76 0.89 -0.07 6.05
N LEU A 77 1.98 0.69 5.89
CA LEU A 77 2.27 1.41 4.65
C LEU A 77 3.10 0.51 3.73
N ASP A 78 2.47 0.01 2.67
CA ASP A 78 3.11 -0.89 1.71
C ASP A 78 4.04 -0.14 0.72
N TRP A 79 3.75 1.14 0.45
CA TRP A 79 4.53 1.95 -0.49
C TRP A 79 5.97 2.13 -0.01
N GLY A 80 6.94 1.79 -0.86
CA GLY A 80 8.36 1.90 -0.52
C GLY A 80 8.86 0.84 0.48
N ASN A 81 7.99 -0.04 0.99
CA ASN A 81 8.38 -1.05 1.96
C ASN A 81 9.43 -2.00 1.37
N ASN A 82 10.51 -2.22 2.12
CA ASN A 82 11.65 -3.06 1.72
C ASN A 82 12.28 -2.70 0.35
N GLN A 83 12.13 -1.46 -0.14
CA GLN A 83 12.74 -1.02 -1.40
C GLN A 83 14.20 -0.56 -1.25
N GLY A 84 14.69 -0.44 -0.02
CA GLY A 84 16.05 0.00 0.28
C GLY A 84 16.21 1.52 0.25
N THR A 85 17.41 1.98 0.57
CA THR A 85 17.74 3.42 0.70
C THR A 85 17.64 4.17 -0.61
N GLU A 86 17.93 3.50 -1.72
CA GLU A 86 17.91 4.06 -3.06
C GLU A 86 16.51 4.46 -3.49
N PHE A 87 15.46 3.88 -2.89
CA PHE A 87 14.09 4.32 -3.10
C PHE A 87 13.89 5.77 -2.62
N VAL A 88 14.54 6.12 -1.51
CA VAL A 88 14.41 7.43 -0.87
C VAL A 88 15.36 8.44 -1.48
N THR A 89 16.66 8.08 -1.58
CA THR A 89 17.73 9.01 -1.95
C THR A 89 17.98 9.10 -3.46
N GLY A 90 17.52 8.10 -4.22
CA GLY A 90 17.73 8.03 -5.66
C GLY A 90 16.58 8.66 -6.46
N PRO A 91 16.82 9.03 -7.72
CA PRO A 91 15.76 9.49 -8.60
C PRO A 91 14.80 8.34 -8.92
N CYS A 92 13.49 8.64 -8.92
CA CYS A 92 12.43 7.62 -9.01
C CYS A 92 12.37 6.86 -10.34
N ASN A 93 13.05 7.34 -11.39
CA ASN A 93 13.22 6.58 -12.63
C ASN A 93 14.13 5.35 -12.49
N LEU A 94 14.84 5.21 -11.36
CA LEU A 94 15.61 4.03 -11.00
C LEU A 94 14.83 3.04 -10.14
N TRP A 95 13.61 3.39 -9.71
CA TRP A 95 12.75 2.47 -8.98
C TRP A 95 12.42 1.24 -9.83
N LYS A 96 12.16 0.13 -9.16
CA LYS A 96 11.99 -1.19 -9.79
C LYS A 96 10.54 -1.66 -9.69
N GLY A 97 10.16 -2.52 -10.63
CA GLY A 97 8.84 -3.16 -10.61
C GLY A 97 7.70 -2.16 -10.74
N ALA A 98 6.64 -2.36 -9.96
CA ALA A 98 5.40 -1.59 -10.04
C ALA A 98 5.48 -0.16 -9.46
N TYR A 99 6.62 0.21 -8.86
CA TYR A 99 6.88 1.58 -8.42
C TYR A 99 7.24 2.52 -9.58
N HIS A 100 7.61 1.98 -10.75
CA HIS A 100 7.98 2.79 -11.90
C HIS A 100 7.34 2.28 -13.20
N CYS A 101 6.93 3.21 -14.05
CA CYS A 101 6.45 2.92 -15.41
C CYS A 101 6.99 3.96 -16.40
N ASN A 102 7.26 3.55 -17.64
CA ASN A 102 7.96 4.38 -18.64
C ASN A 102 7.16 4.61 -19.95
N THR A 103 5.97 4.02 -20.08
CA THR A 103 5.15 4.11 -21.29
C THR A 103 3.66 4.21 -20.94
N THR A 104 2.92 5.01 -21.71
CA THR A 104 1.46 5.13 -21.61
C THR A 104 0.72 4.02 -22.35
N GLN A 105 1.42 3.23 -23.16
CA GLN A 105 0.82 2.18 -24.00
C GLN A 105 0.48 0.90 -23.22
N LEU A 106 1.01 0.76 -22.00
CA LEU A 106 0.82 -0.42 -21.17
C LEU A 106 -0.06 -0.07 -19.97
N THR A 107 -1.09 -0.89 -19.78
CA THR A 107 -1.75 -1.02 -18.48
C THR A 107 -0.85 -1.87 -17.58
N GLY A 108 -0.99 -1.72 -16.28
CA GLY A 108 -0.24 -2.54 -15.34
C GLY A 108 -0.97 -2.72 -14.02
N CYS A 109 -0.25 -3.24 -13.04
CA CYS A 109 -0.75 -3.39 -11.69
C CYS A 109 -0.16 -2.30 -10.81
N THR A 110 -0.99 -1.77 -9.92
CA THR A 110 -0.54 -0.96 -8.79
C THR A 110 0.49 -1.71 -7.94
N TYR A 111 1.33 -0.97 -7.20
CA TYR A 111 2.44 -1.53 -6.42
C TYR A 111 2.02 -2.63 -5.42
N ASN A 112 0.84 -2.48 -4.81
CA ASN A 112 0.23 -3.44 -3.89
C ASN A 112 -0.63 -4.50 -4.60
N ARG A 113 -0.72 -4.43 -5.94
CA ARG A 113 -1.51 -5.31 -6.81
C ARG A 113 -3.00 -5.31 -6.47
N GLU A 114 -3.52 -4.27 -5.84
CA GLU A 114 -4.94 -4.21 -5.44
C GLU A 114 -5.85 -3.70 -6.54
N ALA A 115 -5.26 -3.05 -7.56
CA ALA A 115 -5.99 -2.56 -8.71
C ALA A 115 -5.17 -2.67 -10.00
N GLU A 116 -5.90 -2.82 -11.10
CA GLU A 116 -5.41 -2.51 -12.43
C GLU A 116 -5.24 -0.99 -12.57
N GLY A 117 -4.20 -0.58 -13.27
CA GLY A 117 -3.81 0.81 -13.37
C GLY A 117 -3.17 1.18 -14.71
N TYR A 118 -2.86 2.46 -14.82
CA TYR A 118 -2.22 3.07 -15.98
C TYR A 118 -1.03 3.91 -15.55
N CYS A 119 -0.17 4.23 -16.52
CA CYS A 119 0.97 5.09 -16.32
C CYS A 119 0.64 6.54 -16.75
N PRO A 120 0.45 7.49 -15.82
CA PRO A 120 0.00 8.85 -16.13
C PRO A 120 1.16 9.74 -16.60
N ILE A 121 1.74 9.45 -17.76
CA ILE A 121 2.80 10.27 -18.36
C ILE A 121 2.18 11.37 -19.22
N VAL A 122 2.64 12.60 -19.05
CA VAL A 122 2.15 13.76 -19.80
C VAL A 122 3.31 14.52 -20.45
N ASN A 123 2.97 15.28 -21.49
CA ASN A 123 3.87 16.27 -22.10
C ASN A 123 3.43 17.67 -21.66
N TYR A 124 4.31 18.38 -20.98
CA TYR A 124 4.12 19.74 -20.54
C TYR A 124 4.39 20.74 -21.67
N SER A 125 3.76 21.91 -21.60
CA SER A 125 3.97 23.00 -22.56
C SER A 125 5.34 23.66 -22.44
N GLY A 126 5.99 23.51 -21.29
CA GLY A 126 7.36 23.96 -21.03
C GLY A 126 8.19 22.84 -20.42
N ASP A 127 9.49 23.07 -20.33
CA ASP A 127 10.41 22.10 -19.74
C ASP A 127 10.16 21.97 -18.23
N LEU A 128 10.28 20.73 -17.74
CA LEU A 128 10.34 20.46 -16.31
C LEU A 128 11.65 21.01 -15.72
N PRO A 129 11.71 21.29 -14.40
CA PRO A 129 12.95 21.59 -13.71
C PRO A 129 14.00 20.49 -13.91
N SER A 130 15.29 20.82 -13.92
CA SER A 130 16.37 19.85 -14.20
C SER A 130 16.35 18.63 -13.27
N TRP A 131 15.93 18.80 -12.01
CA TRP A 131 15.82 17.74 -11.01
C TRP A 131 14.63 16.79 -11.24
N ALA A 132 13.60 17.22 -11.99
CA ALA A 132 12.40 16.45 -12.32
C ALA A 132 12.43 15.84 -13.73
N ARG A 133 13.57 15.91 -14.43
CA ARG A 133 13.71 15.40 -15.81
C ARG A 133 14.13 13.93 -15.80
N TYR A 134 13.14 13.05 -15.82
CA TYR A 134 13.36 11.59 -15.83
C TYR A 134 13.38 10.97 -17.22
N PHE A 135 12.90 11.70 -18.23
CA PHE A 135 12.81 11.27 -19.62
C PHE A 135 13.85 11.99 -20.49
N PRO A 136 14.22 11.40 -21.66
CA PRO A 136 15.06 12.10 -22.63
C PRO A 136 14.47 13.43 -23.11
N GLN A 137 13.14 13.54 -23.16
CA GLN A 137 12.44 14.79 -23.46
C GLN A 137 12.29 15.63 -22.18
N PRO A 138 12.76 16.90 -22.18
CA PRO A 138 12.78 17.73 -20.97
C PRO A 138 11.40 18.17 -20.48
N ASN A 139 10.38 18.10 -21.33
CA ASN A 139 9.00 18.46 -21.02
C ASN A 139 8.11 17.23 -20.75
N LYS A 140 8.68 16.06 -20.48
CA LYS A 140 7.95 14.80 -20.28
C LYS A 140 8.17 14.27 -18.88
N GLY A 141 7.09 13.91 -18.19
CA GLY A 141 7.13 13.40 -16.82
C GLY A 141 5.78 12.83 -16.37
N GLY A 142 5.72 12.40 -15.12
CA GLY A 142 4.49 11.96 -14.47
C GLY A 142 3.56 13.13 -14.16
N GLN A 143 2.25 12.86 -14.18
CA GLN A 143 1.21 13.89 -14.07
C GLN A 143 1.21 14.66 -12.73
N SER A 144 1.61 14.00 -11.64
CA SER A 144 1.53 14.57 -10.29
C SER A 144 2.81 15.33 -9.93
N SER A 145 2.68 16.64 -9.71
CA SER A 145 3.79 17.46 -9.19
C SER A 145 4.12 17.17 -7.72
N LEU A 146 3.14 16.67 -6.94
CA LEU A 146 3.34 16.29 -5.53
C LEU A 146 4.16 15.00 -5.40
N ALA A 147 4.17 14.17 -6.45
CA ALA A 147 5.02 12.98 -6.48
C ALA A 147 6.28 13.26 -7.33
N ASP A 148 6.79 14.49 -7.29
CA ASP A 148 7.98 14.95 -8.02
C ASP A 148 7.98 14.67 -9.53
N PHE A 149 6.81 14.56 -10.17
CA PHE A 149 6.70 14.12 -11.58
C PHE A 149 7.22 12.70 -11.83
N CYS A 150 7.32 11.87 -10.79
CA CYS A 150 7.63 10.46 -10.90
C CYS A 150 6.51 9.70 -11.61
N THR A 151 6.89 8.69 -12.37
CA THR A 151 5.95 7.88 -13.16
C THR A 151 5.77 6.51 -12.53
N TYR A 152 4.58 6.24 -12.01
CA TYR A 152 4.20 5.00 -11.33
C TYR A 152 2.78 4.59 -11.78
N PHE A 153 2.38 3.34 -11.49
CA PHE A 153 1.05 2.88 -11.85
C PHE A 153 -0.01 3.45 -10.90
N VAL A 154 -0.94 4.23 -11.48
CA VAL A 154 -2.11 4.77 -10.78
C VAL A 154 -3.31 3.88 -11.06
N ALA A 155 -4.08 3.55 -10.01
CA ALA A 155 -5.30 2.75 -10.14
C ALA A 155 -6.31 3.43 -11.07
N TYR A 156 -6.98 2.65 -11.92
CA TYR A 156 -8.21 3.12 -12.54
C TYR A 156 -9.30 3.28 -11.48
N SER A 157 -10.22 4.23 -11.66
CA SER A 157 -11.35 4.44 -10.76
C SER A 157 -12.27 3.22 -10.64
N ASP A 158 -12.30 2.37 -11.68
CA ASP A 158 -13.03 1.11 -11.74
C ASP A 158 -12.10 -0.12 -11.78
N GLY A 159 -10.82 0.07 -11.46
CA GLY A 159 -9.77 -0.94 -11.61
C GLY A 159 -9.58 -1.86 -10.41
N SER A 160 -10.40 -1.72 -9.36
CA SER A 160 -10.23 -2.49 -8.12
C SER A 160 -10.30 -4.00 -8.39
N CYS A 161 -9.31 -4.74 -7.93
CA CYS A 161 -9.37 -6.19 -7.89
C CYS A 161 -9.99 -6.70 -6.59
N ILE A 162 -9.94 -5.90 -5.51
CA ILE A 162 -10.29 -6.34 -4.15
C ILE A 162 -11.72 -6.01 -3.72
N ASP A 163 -12.31 -4.98 -4.31
CA ASP A 163 -13.66 -4.50 -3.99
C ASP A 163 -14.51 -4.49 -5.26
N ALA A 164 -15.45 -5.44 -5.33
CA ALA A 164 -16.35 -5.58 -6.47
C ALA A 164 -17.30 -4.38 -6.64
N ASN A 165 -17.56 -3.60 -5.58
CA ASN A 165 -18.43 -2.42 -5.67
C ASN A 165 -17.75 -1.25 -6.39
N SER A 166 -16.42 -1.21 -6.35
CA SER A 166 -15.57 -0.17 -6.95
C SER A 166 -14.84 -0.70 -8.18
N ALA A 167 -15.36 -1.75 -8.81
CA ALA A 167 -14.73 -2.40 -9.94
C ALA A 167 -15.66 -2.57 -11.15
N ARG A 168 -15.07 -2.54 -12.34
CA ARG A 168 -15.73 -3.00 -13.56
C ARG A 168 -15.98 -4.51 -13.54
N GLU A 169 -16.94 -4.95 -14.35
CA GLU A 169 -17.28 -6.37 -14.51
C GLU A 169 -16.06 -7.19 -14.98
N PRO A 170 -15.84 -8.40 -14.44
CA PRO A 170 -14.72 -9.23 -14.83
C PRO A 170 -14.84 -9.82 -16.24
N ASP A 171 -13.73 -9.72 -16.98
CA ASP A 171 -13.64 -10.32 -18.31
C ASP A 171 -13.43 -11.84 -18.20
N ARG A 172 -14.53 -12.58 -18.38
CA ARG A 172 -14.55 -14.05 -18.38
C ARG A 172 -13.78 -14.67 -19.54
N MET A 173 -13.51 -13.92 -20.62
CA MET A 173 -12.65 -14.37 -21.72
C MET A 173 -11.18 -14.35 -21.33
N LEU A 174 -10.79 -13.51 -20.38
CA LEU A 174 -9.43 -13.43 -19.82
C LEU A 174 -9.28 -14.20 -18.50
N GLY A 175 -10.37 -14.81 -18.03
CA GLY A 175 -10.42 -15.63 -16.82
C GLY A 175 -10.38 -14.81 -15.53
N GLU A 176 -10.79 -13.54 -15.59
CA GLU A 176 -10.74 -12.64 -14.45
C GLU A 176 -11.79 -12.96 -13.38
N VAL A 177 -11.43 -12.66 -12.13
CA VAL A 177 -12.32 -12.68 -10.96
C VAL A 177 -11.93 -11.54 -10.02
N ARG A 178 -12.93 -10.85 -9.46
CA ARG A 178 -12.74 -9.77 -8.49
C ARG A 178 -13.36 -10.13 -7.14
N GLY A 179 -12.77 -9.61 -6.07
CA GLY A 179 -13.18 -9.85 -4.68
C GLY A 179 -12.01 -9.73 -3.72
N SER A 180 -12.27 -9.80 -2.41
CA SER A 180 -11.27 -9.49 -1.36
C SER A 180 -9.95 -10.27 -1.45
N ASN A 181 -10.01 -11.48 -2.01
CA ASN A 181 -8.87 -12.36 -2.24
C ASN A 181 -8.28 -12.29 -3.66
N SER A 182 -8.69 -11.35 -4.50
CA SER A 182 -8.12 -11.15 -5.83
C SER A 182 -7.01 -10.10 -5.82
N ARG A 183 -6.05 -10.25 -6.75
CA ARG A 183 -4.95 -9.30 -6.98
C ARG A 183 -4.67 -9.18 -8.46
N CYS A 184 -4.13 -8.03 -8.85
CA CYS A 184 -3.73 -7.73 -10.21
C CYS A 184 -2.44 -8.48 -10.56
N MET A 185 -2.44 -9.15 -11.70
CA MET A 185 -1.28 -9.86 -12.27
C MET A 185 -1.16 -9.54 -13.76
N ALA A 186 0.08 -9.54 -14.26
CA ALA A 186 0.29 -9.47 -15.70
C ALA A 186 -0.18 -10.76 -16.35
N SER A 187 -0.88 -10.65 -17.47
CA SER A 187 -1.59 -11.76 -18.11
C SER A 187 -1.74 -11.56 -19.61
N SER A 188 -1.39 -12.60 -20.37
CA SER A 188 -1.74 -12.77 -21.78
C SER A 188 -2.85 -13.81 -21.98
N LEU A 189 -3.50 -14.26 -20.89
CA LEU A 189 -4.53 -15.29 -20.96
C LEU A 189 -5.70 -14.86 -21.84
N VAL A 190 -6.09 -15.74 -22.75
CA VAL A 190 -7.32 -15.63 -23.54
C VAL A 190 -7.93 -17.01 -23.73
N ARG A 191 -9.23 -17.13 -23.45
CA ARG A 191 -9.96 -18.41 -23.54
C ARG A 191 -9.87 -18.96 -24.96
N ASN A 192 -9.69 -20.27 -25.07
CA ASN A 192 -9.61 -20.96 -26.36
C ASN A 192 -10.83 -20.66 -27.22
N GLY A 193 -10.59 -20.35 -28.50
CA GLY A 193 -11.63 -19.92 -29.44
C GLY A 193 -11.85 -18.41 -29.52
N PHE A 194 -11.21 -17.63 -28.64
CA PHE A 194 -11.23 -16.17 -28.69
C PHE A 194 -9.85 -15.62 -29.04
N VAL A 195 -9.84 -14.44 -29.67
CA VAL A 195 -8.63 -13.69 -29.99
C VAL A 195 -8.65 -12.39 -29.22
N ARG A 196 -7.50 -12.03 -28.64
CA ARG A 196 -7.34 -10.73 -27.98
C ARG A 196 -7.16 -9.67 -29.08
N GLY A 197 -8.02 -8.65 -29.08
CA GLY A 197 -7.93 -7.55 -30.06
C GLY A 197 -6.64 -6.72 -29.95
N SER A 198 -5.98 -6.74 -28.79
CA SER A 198 -4.65 -6.16 -28.56
C SER A 198 -3.62 -7.27 -28.29
N MET A 199 -2.49 -7.22 -28.98
CA MET A 199 -1.35 -8.13 -28.77
C MET A 199 -0.46 -7.75 -27.57
N THR A 200 -0.72 -6.62 -26.91
CA THR A 200 0.05 -6.23 -25.72
C THR A 200 -0.24 -7.18 -24.56
N GLN A 201 0.80 -7.58 -23.85
CA GLN A 201 0.69 -8.30 -22.58
C GLN A 201 -0.06 -7.36 -21.62
N GLY A 202 -1.29 -7.74 -21.28
CA GLY A 202 -2.13 -6.93 -20.39
C GLY A 202 -1.98 -7.37 -18.95
N ASN A 203 -2.94 -6.98 -18.14
CA ASN A 203 -3.10 -7.39 -16.76
C ASN A 203 -4.55 -7.79 -16.53
N GLY A 204 -4.81 -8.44 -15.41
CA GLY A 204 -6.15 -8.76 -14.96
C GLY A 204 -6.20 -9.12 -13.49
N CYS A 205 -7.40 -9.20 -12.95
CA CYS A 205 -7.64 -9.56 -11.56
C CYS A 205 -7.85 -11.07 -11.41
N TYR A 206 -7.05 -11.72 -10.56
CA TYR A 206 -7.10 -13.16 -10.33
C TYR A 206 -7.13 -13.47 -8.83
N GLN A 207 -7.89 -14.49 -8.45
CA GLN A 207 -7.93 -14.92 -7.06
C GLN A 207 -6.59 -15.51 -6.63
N ARG A 208 -6.20 -15.24 -5.39
CA ARG A 208 -4.99 -15.77 -4.76
C ARG A 208 -5.29 -16.33 -3.38
N ARG A 209 -4.54 -17.36 -2.99
CA ARG A 209 -4.48 -17.87 -1.62
C ARG A 209 -3.05 -18.28 -1.26
N CYS A 210 -2.74 -18.16 0.02
CA CYS A 210 -1.45 -18.54 0.58
C CYS A 210 -1.67 -19.77 1.45
N ILE A 211 -1.16 -20.93 1.05
CA ILE A 211 -1.34 -22.21 1.76
C ILE A 211 0.02 -22.86 1.93
N ASN A 212 0.38 -23.29 3.13
CA ASN A 212 1.63 -24.04 3.38
C ASN A 212 2.88 -23.38 2.77
N ASN A 213 3.02 -22.05 2.91
CA ASN A 213 4.10 -21.25 2.31
C ASN A 213 4.18 -21.30 0.78
N THR A 214 3.09 -21.62 0.09
CA THR A 214 2.98 -21.49 -1.36
C THR A 214 1.92 -20.45 -1.72
N LEU A 215 2.18 -19.73 -2.81
CA LEU A 215 1.20 -18.85 -3.44
C LEU A 215 0.46 -19.67 -4.49
N GLU A 216 -0.86 -19.73 -4.38
CA GLU A 216 -1.72 -20.33 -5.40
C GLU A 216 -2.64 -19.27 -6.00
N VAL A 217 -2.85 -19.37 -7.30
CA VAL A 217 -3.71 -18.46 -8.07
C VAL A 217 -4.72 -19.25 -8.87
N ALA A 218 -5.92 -18.68 -9.03
CA ALA A 218 -7.03 -19.34 -9.71
C ALA A 218 -7.43 -18.64 -11.00
N VAL A 219 -7.68 -19.44 -12.03
CA VAL A 219 -8.29 -19.02 -13.30
C VAL A 219 -9.42 -20.00 -13.61
N ASP A 220 -10.63 -19.48 -13.83
CA ASP A 220 -11.82 -20.29 -14.15
C ASP A 220 -12.08 -21.43 -13.13
N GLY A 221 -11.82 -21.14 -11.84
CA GLY A 221 -11.97 -22.11 -10.73
C GLY A 221 -10.83 -23.12 -10.59
N ILE A 222 -9.86 -23.15 -11.50
CA ILE A 222 -8.70 -24.05 -11.44
C ILE A 222 -7.57 -23.35 -10.66
N TRP A 223 -7.11 -23.97 -9.59
CA TRP A 223 -5.99 -23.48 -8.78
C TRP A 223 -4.66 -24.04 -9.29
N LYS A 224 -3.64 -23.18 -9.38
CA LYS A 224 -2.26 -23.58 -9.66
C LYS A 224 -1.30 -22.91 -8.69
N VAL A 225 -0.25 -23.65 -8.34
CA VAL A 225 0.86 -23.15 -7.52
C VAL A 225 1.76 -22.27 -8.37
N CYS A 226 2.06 -21.07 -7.88
CA CYS A 226 3.04 -20.17 -8.47
C CYS A 226 4.47 -20.60 -8.10
N PRO A 227 5.45 -20.44 -9.01
CA PRO A 227 6.86 -20.54 -8.64
C PRO A 227 7.19 -19.55 -7.52
N GLU A 228 8.08 -19.94 -6.59
CA GLU A 228 8.42 -19.12 -5.42
C GLU A 228 9.01 -17.75 -5.80
N ALA A 229 9.88 -17.72 -6.83
CA ALA A 229 10.46 -16.50 -7.39
C ALA A 229 9.52 -15.74 -8.34
N GLY A 230 8.30 -16.22 -8.56
CA GLY A 230 7.39 -15.74 -9.58
C GLY A 230 7.72 -16.27 -10.97
N GLY A 231 6.92 -15.88 -11.97
CA GLY A 231 7.11 -16.27 -13.36
C GLY A 231 5.86 -16.80 -14.06
N PRO A 232 5.98 -17.21 -15.33
CA PRO A 232 4.85 -17.58 -16.15
C PRO A 232 4.26 -18.93 -15.75
N ILE A 233 2.93 -19.00 -15.72
CA ILE A 233 2.16 -20.24 -15.63
C ILE A 233 1.04 -20.24 -16.67
N GLN A 234 0.72 -21.42 -17.18
CA GLN A 234 -0.36 -21.60 -18.17
C GLN A 234 -1.59 -22.21 -17.50
N PHE A 235 -2.77 -22.01 -18.08
CA PHE A 235 -4.02 -22.63 -17.62
C PHE A 235 -4.70 -23.43 -18.73
N PRO A 236 -5.28 -24.61 -18.44
CA PRO A 236 -6.01 -25.36 -19.45
C PRO A 236 -7.25 -24.58 -19.90
N GLY A 237 -7.55 -24.63 -21.20
CA GLY A 237 -8.66 -23.87 -21.78
C GLY A 237 -8.34 -22.42 -22.12
N PHE A 238 -7.10 -21.96 -21.89
CA PHE A 238 -6.61 -20.64 -22.24
C PHE A 238 -5.32 -20.72 -23.05
N ASN A 239 -5.17 -19.83 -24.03
CA ASN A 239 -3.90 -19.52 -24.66
C ASN A 239 -3.18 -18.43 -23.86
N GLY A 240 -1.85 -18.38 -23.97
CA GLY A 240 -1.02 -17.42 -23.25
C GLY A 240 -0.68 -17.89 -21.83
N GLU A 241 -0.30 -16.94 -20.98
CA GLU A 241 0.23 -17.19 -19.65
C GLU A 241 -0.19 -16.11 -18.66
N LEU A 242 -0.29 -16.51 -17.39
CA LEU A 242 -0.39 -15.62 -16.25
C LEU A 242 1.01 -15.49 -15.63
N ILE A 243 1.45 -14.27 -15.35
CA ILE A 243 2.73 -14.04 -14.68
C ILE A 243 2.48 -13.95 -13.18
N CYS A 244 2.84 -15.01 -12.46
CA CYS A 244 2.81 -15.02 -11.00
C CYS A 244 3.82 -14.02 -10.42
N PRO A 245 3.43 -13.25 -9.39
CA PRO A 245 4.40 -12.54 -8.56
C PRO A 245 5.21 -13.53 -7.73
N ALA A 246 6.32 -13.05 -7.18
CA ALA A 246 7.05 -13.81 -6.18
C ALA A 246 6.19 -14.01 -4.92
N TYR A 247 6.42 -15.12 -4.21
CA TYR A 247 5.65 -15.47 -3.01
C TYR A 247 5.57 -14.33 -2.00
N HIS A 248 6.71 -13.66 -1.75
CA HIS A 248 6.81 -12.60 -0.75
C HIS A 248 6.05 -11.31 -1.12
N GLU A 249 5.70 -11.10 -2.39
CA GLU A 249 4.91 -9.92 -2.79
C GLU A 249 3.45 -10.00 -2.32
N LEU A 250 2.89 -11.21 -2.18
CA LEU A 250 1.47 -11.41 -1.85
C LEU A 250 1.20 -12.22 -0.58
N CYS A 251 2.15 -13.05 -0.15
CA CYS A 251 1.98 -13.98 0.96
C CYS A 251 2.92 -13.73 2.14
N SER A 252 3.91 -12.85 2.00
CA SER A 252 4.65 -12.37 3.17
C SER A 252 3.78 -11.38 3.93
N VAL A 253 3.07 -11.93 4.92
CA VAL A 253 2.92 -11.22 6.18
C VAL A 253 4.33 -11.01 6.73
N ASP A 254 4.74 -9.76 6.88
CA ASP A 254 5.69 -9.45 7.96
C ASP A 254 5.15 -10.15 9.20
N PRO A 255 6.00 -10.69 10.09
CA PRO A 255 5.54 -11.31 11.32
C PRO A 255 4.95 -10.24 12.24
N VAL A 256 3.79 -9.69 11.88
CA VAL A 256 2.84 -9.11 12.80
C VAL A 256 2.41 -10.30 13.63
N LEU A 257 3.11 -10.42 14.76
CA LEU A 257 2.62 -10.92 16.02
C LEU A 257 1.26 -11.59 15.87
N LYS A 258 1.26 -12.93 15.92
CA LYS A 258 0.13 -13.63 16.52
C LYS A 258 0.01 -13.13 17.97
N SER A 259 -0.49 -11.91 18.18
CA SER A 259 -0.95 -11.52 19.50
C SER A 259 -2.13 -12.43 19.80
N GLY A 260 -2.07 -13.11 20.94
CA GLY A 260 -3.11 -14.04 21.36
C GLY A 260 -4.47 -13.35 21.26
N GLN A 261 -5.47 -14.07 20.75
CA GLN A 261 -6.84 -13.57 20.79
C GLN A 261 -7.21 -13.23 22.24
N CYS A 262 -7.53 -11.97 22.50
CA CYS A 262 -7.98 -11.57 23.82
C CYS A 262 -9.42 -12.02 24.08
N PRO A 263 -9.76 -12.34 25.34
CA PRO A 263 -11.12 -12.73 25.71
C PRO A 263 -12.12 -11.65 25.30
N ASN A 264 -13.16 -12.06 24.55
CA ASN A 264 -14.24 -11.20 24.06
C ASN A 264 -13.80 -9.90 23.37
N SER A 265 -12.60 -9.89 22.75
CA SER A 265 -12.01 -8.68 22.16
C SER A 265 -11.98 -7.50 23.14
N CYS A 266 -11.75 -7.79 24.42
CA CYS A 266 -11.78 -6.81 25.51
C CYS A 266 -13.07 -5.99 25.58
N ASN A 267 -14.19 -6.52 25.08
CA ASN A 267 -15.49 -5.86 24.93
C ASN A 267 -15.38 -4.45 24.32
N SER A 268 -14.36 -4.19 23.50
CA SER A 268 -14.01 -2.87 22.97
C SER A 268 -13.77 -1.79 24.04
N ASN A 269 -13.54 -2.20 25.30
CA ASN A 269 -13.30 -1.35 26.47
C ASN A 269 -11.86 -1.48 27.00
N GLY A 270 -10.95 -2.00 26.18
CA GLY A 270 -9.54 -2.15 26.53
C GLY A 270 -8.70 -2.62 25.35
N ASP A 271 -7.39 -2.47 25.49
CA ASP A 271 -6.42 -2.92 24.51
C ASP A 271 -6.15 -4.41 24.65
N CYS A 272 -6.08 -5.12 23.54
CA CYS A 272 -5.57 -6.49 23.52
C CYS A 272 -4.05 -6.49 23.38
N VAL A 273 -3.34 -6.82 24.46
CA VAL A 273 -1.87 -6.88 24.49
C VAL A 273 -1.46 -8.30 24.92
N ASP A 274 -0.78 -9.03 24.04
CA ASP A 274 -0.30 -10.40 24.27
C ASP A 274 -1.37 -11.38 24.81
N GLY A 275 -2.60 -11.30 24.29
CA GLY A 275 -3.72 -12.17 24.73
C GLY A 275 -4.35 -11.78 26.06
N LYS A 276 -4.01 -10.61 26.61
CA LYS A 276 -4.64 -10.04 27.81
C LYS A 276 -5.24 -8.67 27.53
N CYS A 277 -6.37 -8.38 28.17
CA CYS A 277 -7.01 -7.08 28.06
C CYS A 277 -6.45 -6.07 29.05
N ARG A 278 -6.04 -4.92 28.54
CA ARG A 278 -5.66 -3.72 29.29
C ARG A 278 -6.81 -2.71 29.19
N CYS A 279 -7.66 -2.67 30.21
CA CYS A 279 -8.90 -1.90 30.15
C CYS A 279 -8.68 -0.38 30.12
N PHE A 280 -9.51 0.30 29.33
CA PHE A 280 -9.60 1.75 29.31
C PHE A 280 -10.05 2.29 30.66
N ILE A 281 -9.75 3.57 30.91
CA ILE A 281 -10.14 4.25 32.14
C ILE A 281 -11.66 4.17 32.29
N GLY A 282 -12.11 3.68 33.45
CA GLY A 282 -13.54 3.43 33.72
C GLY A 282 -14.00 2.00 33.43
N PHE A 283 -13.11 1.09 33.02
CA PHE A 283 -13.41 -0.32 32.80
C PHE A 283 -12.42 -1.25 33.54
N ASP A 284 -12.86 -2.46 33.87
CA ASP A 284 -12.09 -3.49 34.57
C ASP A 284 -12.58 -4.90 34.18
N GLY A 285 -11.88 -5.92 34.65
CA GLY A 285 -12.15 -7.32 34.38
C GLY A 285 -11.23 -7.91 33.32
N HIS A 286 -11.20 -9.24 33.24
CA HIS A 286 -10.31 -9.97 32.33
C HIS A 286 -10.56 -9.64 30.84
N ASP A 287 -11.77 -9.20 30.51
CA ASP A 287 -12.22 -8.79 29.19
C ASP A 287 -12.80 -7.37 29.17
N CYS A 288 -12.54 -6.55 30.20
CA CYS A 288 -13.02 -5.16 30.31
C CYS A 288 -14.54 -4.97 30.27
N SER A 289 -15.32 -6.00 30.62
CA SER A 289 -16.78 -5.93 30.70
C SER A 289 -17.32 -5.14 31.90
N LYS A 290 -16.51 -4.87 32.93
CA LYS A 290 -16.98 -4.23 34.16
C LYS A 290 -16.72 -2.73 34.13
N SER A 291 -17.76 -1.91 34.10
CA SER A 291 -17.62 -0.46 34.27
C SER A 291 -17.33 -0.10 35.74
N LYS A 292 -16.31 0.73 35.97
CA LYS A 292 -16.08 1.41 37.25
C LYS A 292 -16.98 2.65 37.28
N HIS A 293 -17.93 2.68 38.20
CA HIS A 293 -18.67 3.90 38.51
C HIS A 293 -17.68 4.96 39.06
N LEU A 294 -17.24 5.87 38.18
CA LEU A 294 -16.45 7.04 38.57
C LEU A 294 -17.39 8.11 39.12
N PHE A 295 -17.47 8.21 40.44
CA PHE A 295 -17.85 9.47 41.08
C PHE A 295 -16.71 10.49 40.86
N SER A 296 -17.02 11.53 40.08
CA SER A 296 -16.44 12.87 40.08
C SER A 296 -14.92 13.02 39.94
N PHE A 297 -14.47 13.27 38.69
CA PHE A 297 -13.41 14.25 38.45
C PHE A 297 -13.81 15.15 37.26
N LEU A 298 -14.18 16.39 37.59
CA LEU A 298 -14.34 17.50 36.66
C LEU A 298 -12.95 17.92 36.15
N PHE A 299 -12.68 17.75 34.86
CA PHE A 299 -11.61 18.49 34.20
C PHE A 299 -12.17 19.82 33.72
N THR A 300 -11.83 20.91 34.42
CA THR A 300 -11.95 22.27 33.89
C THR A 300 -10.54 22.70 33.47
N TYR A 301 -10.27 22.78 32.17
CA TYR A 301 -9.10 23.52 31.67
C TYR A 301 -9.57 24.64 30.76
N LYS A 302 -9.35 25.87 31.24
CA LYS A 302 -9.47 27.12 30.50
C LYS A 302 -8.43 27.15 29.38
N ILE A 303 -8.90 27.31 28.15
CA ILE A 303 -8.08 27.69 27.00
C ILE A 303 -7.74 29.18 27.16
N TYR A 304 -6.46 29.52 27.21
CA TYR A 304 -5.98 30.87 26.91
C TYR A 304 -5.21 30.80 25.59
N PHE A 305 -5.73 31.50 24.59
CA PHE A 305 -4.95 31.88 23.41
C PHE A 305 -3.99 33.00 23.82
N ILE A 306 -2.72 32.83 23.50
CA ILE A 306 -1.80 33.95 23.26
C ILE A 306 -1.43 33.86 21.77
#